data_AF-A0A4E9FY40-F1
#
_entry.id   AF-A0A4E9FY40-F1
#
_cell.length_a   1.000
_cell.length_b   1.000
_cell.length_c   1.000
_cell.angle_alpha   90.00
_cell.angle_beta   90.00
_cell.angle_gamma   90.00
#
_symmetry.space_group_name_H-M   'P 1'
#
loop_
_entity.id
_entity.type
_entity.pdbx_description
1 polymer ?
#
loop_
_entity_poly.entity_id
_entity_poly.type
_entity_poly.pdbx_seq_one_letter_code
_entity_poly.pdbx_strand_id
1 'polypeptide(L)'
;MSDTVQSGSGFQQGDGIQDVSSADDISNLQCVNFETNTSDNSNQQFVTSIKCITFHSGECYNQQNFADNLELSQSQLPQFVSMVKENYNSVSITIPVGGTLSRAPRKKIVKRNSDGNGFKPTLRERNASMYLNEWLADVHFIVGIDENTERIPAHSYVLAIASAPFNAMFNGGFEKHNEIKLPDVEPVAFKILLKYLYCDSIELDSSNALCTLYAAKKYMITHLVQAVIDFLTFNLKAENVCLLLSQSQLFQDEQELMDRCWKLVEVDAERVLMSDAFCDIDFTLFEEILSRDTLLTEEKLVYDAALKWAEAECGRRNLPISRVNVRNVLGNALYHIRFPAMTIYEFANGPAKMGLLTCQEINDIFLHFAAEEKPQLPFLINKRNGLTLLSCFRFQTALEGTNQWRYRGRCDSIQFLVDQRIYIAGYGLYGSSKKNSQYEVKMELKRGDEVLESQKTILSSTGSSEPILLYFNHPVQVEPEVRHTASVIMEGRDLSFFGQEGMTEVTVIIEKEQKSDENENSTVNFYFTPSADSKNGTGVQGGQIPVIAFYA
;
A
#
# COMPACT_ATOMS: atom_id res chain seq x y z
N MET A 1 6.44 -9.39 59.64
CA MET A 1 7.43 -10.48 59.84
C MET A 1 8.31 -10.45 58.60
N SER A 2 9.31 -9.56 58.61
CA SER A 2 10.74 -9.86 58.90
C SER A 2 11.40 -10.46 57.64
N ASP A 3 12.39 -9.86 56.97
CA ASP A 3 13.51 -9.05 57.46
C ASP A 3 14.11 -8.06 56.44
N THR A 4 14.77 -7.08 57.05
CA THR A 4 15.54 -5.89 56.62
C THR A 4 16.94 -6.24 56.09
N VAL A 5 17.56 -5.33 55.30
CA VAL A 5 18.99 -4.82 55.33
C VAL A 5 19.18 -3.91 54.09
N GLN A 6 19.08 -2.56 54.15
CA GLN A 6 20.08 -1.52 54.52
C GLN A 6 21.46 -1.70 53.83
N SER A 7 22.17 -0.72 53.23
CA SER A 7 22.10 0.76 53.25
C SER A 7 23.24 1.36 52.39
N GLY A 8 23.06 2.62 51.93
CA GLY A 8 24.13 3.61 51.61
C GLY A 8 24.41 3.78 50.12
N SER A 9 24.52 4.96 49.51
CA SER A 9 24.59 6.39 49.88
C SER A 9 24.44 7.16 48.56
N GLY A 10 23.53 8.11 48.34
CA GLY A 10 23.61 9.49 48.82
C GLY A 10 24.30 10.43 47.82
N PHE A 11 23.56 11.00 46.85
CA PHE A 11 23.82 12.31 46.22
C PHE A 11 22.51 12.89 45.65
N GLN A 12 22.09 14.05 46.15
CA GLN A 12 21.00 14.90 45.64
C GLN A 12 21.59 16.02 44.78
N GLN A 13 21.00 16.29 43.61
CA GLN A 13 20.62 17.62 43.07
C GLN A 13 20.35 17.56 41.56
N GLY A 14 19.23 18.15 41.12
CA GLY A 14 19.09 18.64 39.74
C GLY A 14 17.77 18.28 39.06
N ASP A 15 16.82 19.21 39.11
CA ASP A 15 15.63 19.27 38.24
C ASP A 15 15.98 19.19 36.75
N GLY A 16 15.06 18.66 35.92
CA GLY A 16 14.98 19.07 34.52
C GLY A 16 14.55 18.01 33.50
N ILE A 17 13.30 18.18 33.05
CA ILE A 17 12.82 17.90 31.69
C ILE A 17 12.52 16.43 31.33
N GLN A 18 11.22 16.12 31.37
CA GLN A 18 10.58 15.12 30.52
C GLN A 18 10.57 15.65 29.07
N ASP A 19 11.39 15.08 28.19
CA ASP A 19 11.33 15.38 26.76
C ASP A 19 10.26 14.52 26.06
N VAL A 20 9.07 15.14 25.98
CA VAL A 20 8.24 15.34 24.79
C VAL A 20 8.22 14.22 23.74
N SER A 21 7.10 13.51 23.74
CA SER A 21 6.57 12.68 22.67
C SER A 21 6.48 13.42 21.32
N SER A 22 6.85 12.71 20.26
CA SER A 22 6.71 13.01 18.84
C SER A 22 5.48 13.83 18.46
N ALA A 23 5.71 15.06 18.01
CA ALA A 23 4.80 15.78 17.13
C ALA A 23 5.35 15.64 15.70
N ASP A 24 4.56 15.04 14.80
CA ASP A 24 4.39 15.40 13.39
C ASP A 24 3.88 14.20 12.59
N ASP A 25 2.57 13.93 12.75
CA ASP A 25 1.77 13.17 11.81
C ASP A 25 0.82 14.17 11.11
N ILE A 26 1.24 14.69 9.95
CA ILE A 26 0.37 15.43 9.02
C ILE A 26 -0.25 14.44 8.00
N SER A 27 -0.14 13.13 8.26
CA SER A 27 -0.49 12.05 7.33
C SER A 27 -1.98 11.93 6.98
N ASN A 28 -2.87 12.68 7.65
CA ASN A 28 -4.29 12.82 7.27
C ASN A 28 -4.76 14.26 7.46
N LEU A 29 -4.64 15.10 6.43
CA LEU A 29 -5.05 16.49 6.50
C LEU A 29 -6.58 16.56 6.47
N GLN A 30 -7.23 16.41 7.63
CA GLN A 30 -8.67 16.57 7.74
C GLN A 30 -9.01 18.04 7.94
N CYS A 31 -9.80 18.60 7.03
CA CYS A 31 -10.36 19.94 7.22
C CYS A 31 -11.84 19.84 7.59
N VAL A 32 -12.30 20.80 8.38
CA VAL A 32 -13.71 20.97 8.67
C VAL A 32 -14.21 22.12 7.79
N ASN A 33 -15.07 21.80 6.83
CA ASN A 33 -15.68 22.79 5.95
C ASN A 33 -17.02 23.22 6.54
N PHE A 34 -17.25 24.53 6.61
CA PHE A 34 -18.47 25.13 7.17
C PHE A 34 -19.25 25.82 6.05
N GLU A 35 -20.50 25.43 5.84
CA GLU A 35 -21.43 26.28 5.09
C GLU A 35 -22.16 27.19 6.07
N THR A 36 -22.33 28.48 5.73
CA THR A 36 -23.02 29.45 6.60
C THR A 36 -24.16 30.12 5.85
N ASN A 37 -25.27 30.34 6.54
CA ASN A 37 -26.33 31.24 6.11
C ASN A 37 -26.33 32.50 6.97
N THR A 38 -26.55 33.64 6.32
CA THR A 38 -26.81 34.92 7.00
C THR A 38 -28.29 35.21 6.88
N SER A 39 -28.97 35.42 8.02
CA SER A 39 -30.36 35.89 7.99
C SER A 39 -30.37 37.39 7.70
N ASP A 40 -31.15 37.87 6.73
CA ASP A 40 -31.20 39.30 6.35
C ASP A 40 -31.68 40.25 7.49
N ASN A 41 -32.27 39.71 8.56
CA ASN A 41 -32.83 40.50 9.67
C ASN A 41 -32.03 40.44 10.99
N SER A 42 -30.95 39.67 11.05
CA SER A 42 -30.07 39.65 12.21
C SER A 42 -28.65 39.36 11.76
N ASN A 43 -27.66 40.09 12.29
CA ASN A 43 -26.23 39.84 12.08
C ASN A 43 -25.75 38.48 12.65
N GLN A 44 -26.64 37.50 12.81
CA GLN A 44 -26.34 36.15 13.23
C GLN A 44 -25.98 35.31 11.99
N GLN A 45 -24.77 34.77 12.01
CA GLN A 45 -24.32 33.72 11.10
C GLN A 45 -24.65 32.37 11.73
N PHE A 46 -25.31 31.51 10.97
CA PHE A 46 -25.58 30.13 11.34
C PHE A 46 -24.74 29.20 10.48
N VAL A 47 -24.12 28.19 11.07
CA VAL A 47 -23.51 27.09 10.32
C VAL A 47 -24.64 26.16 9.87
N THR A 48 -24.75 25.85 8.57
CA THR A 48 -25.80 24.99 8.01
C THR A 48 -25.32 23.56 7.74
N SER A 49 -24.03 23.39 7.45
CA SER A 49 -23.41 22.07 7.33
C SER A 49 -21.98 22.05 7.86
N ILE A 50 -21.58 20.91 8.40
CA ILE A 50 -20.21 20.62 8.85
C ILE A 50 -19.76 19.37 8.13
N LYS A 51 -18.72 19.50 7.30
CA LYS A 51 -18.11 18.42 6.53
C LYS A 51 -16.70 18.17 7.03
N CYS A 52 -16.40 16.96 7.48
CA CYS A 52 -15.01 16.52 7.63
C CYS A 52 -14.52 16.04 6.26
N ILE A 53 -13.47 16.65 5.75
CA ILE A 53 -12.87 16.28 4.47
C ILE A 53 -11.44 15.86 4.74
N THR A 54 -11.13 14.58 4.56
CA THR A 54 -9.77 14.07 4.64
C THR A 54 -9.10 14.33 3.30
N PHE A 55 -8.01 15.08 3.30
CA PHE A 55 -7.12 15.22 2.16
C PHE A 55 -5.89 14.36 2.37
N HIS A 56 -5.48 13.72 1.30
CA HIS A 56 -4.20 13.05 1.21
C HIS A 56 -3.53 13.53 -0.09
N SER A 57 -2.34 14.10 0.02
CA SER A 57 -1.55 14.60 -1.14
C SER A 57 -2.28 15.60 -2.05
N GLY A 58 -3.15 16.44 -1.47
CA GLY A 58 -3.94 17.44 -2.20
C GLY A 58 -5.22 16.90 -2.85
N GLU A 59 -5.47 15.59 -2.79
CA GLU A 59 -6.70 14.96 -3.26
C GLU A 59 -7.64 14.66 -2.08
N CYS A 60 -8.94 14.81 -2.31
CA CYS A 60 -9.97 14.50 -1.31
C CYS A 60 -10.08 12.97 -1.16
N TYR A 61 -9.54 12.44 -0.06
CA TYR A 61 -9.50 11.03 0.29
C TYR A 61 -10.83 10.53 0.90
N ASN A 62 -11.50 11.36 1.71
CA ASN A 62 -12.78 11.03 2.32
C ASN A 62 -13.59 12.30 2.61
N GLN A 63 -14.92 12.21 2.58
CA GLN A 63 -15.82 13.28 3.02
C GLN A 63 -16.96 12.70 3.87
N GLN A 64 -17.09 13.15 5.10
CA GLN A 64 -18.18 12.81 6.02
C GLN A 64 -18.97 14.06 6.43
N ASN A 65 -20.30 14.04 6.27
CA ASN A 65 -21.20 15.07 6.81
C ASN A 65 -21.45 14.78 8.30
N PHE A 66 -21.14 15.75 9.17
CA PHE A 66 -21.38 15.68 10.62
C PHE A 66 -22.72 16.24 11.05
N ALA A 67 -23.17 17.28 10.35
CA ALA A 67 -24.46 17.89 10.58
C ALA A 67 -24.93 18.49 9.27
N ASP A 68 -26.17 18.18 8.89
CA ASP A 68 -26.95 18.92 7.90
C ASP A 68 -28.14 19.53 8.63
N ASN A 69 -28.45 20.80 8.36
CA ASN A 69 -29.61 21.53 8.89
C ASN A 69 -29.64 21.75 10.43
N LEU A 70 -28.50 21.65 11.13
CA LEU A 70 -28.41 22.17 12.50
C LEU A 70 -27.97 23.63 12.46
N GLU A 71 -28.90 24.55 12.74
CA GLU A 71 -28.58 25.96 12.98
C GLU A 71 -27.76 26.09 14.28
N LEU A 72 -26.43 25.98 14.17
CA LEU A 72 -25.50 26.25 15.27
C LEU A 72 -25.25 27.75 15.33
N SER A 73 -25.56 28.35 16.49
CA SER A 73 -25.17 29.74 16.77
C SER A 73 -23.65 29.88 16.85
N GLN A 74 -23.11 31.06 16.54
CA GLN A 74 -21.67 31.34 16.65
C GLN A 74 -21.09 31.04 18.06
N SER A 75 -21.91 31.14 19.11
CA SER A 75 -21.54 30.77 20.49
C SER A 75 -21.38 29.27 20.73
N GLN A 76 -22.02 28.42 19.93
CA GLN A 76 -21.98 26.95 20.07
C GLN A 76 -20.86 26.30 19.25
N LEU A 77 -20.32 27.02 18.26
CA LEU A 77 -19.26 26.56 17.36
C LEU A 77 -18.03 25.99 18.10
N PRO A 78 -17.48 26.64 19.15
CA PRO A 78 -16.32 26.11 19.86
C PRO A 78 -16.59 24.77 20.56
N GLN A 79 -17.77 24.60 21.17
CA GLN A 79 -18.16 23.33 21.79
C GLN A 79 -18.34 22.23 20.74
N PHE A 80 -18.97 22.54 19.61
CA PHE A 80 -19.17 21.55 18.55
C PHE A 80 -17.84 21.13 17.90
N VAL A 81 -16.93 22.08 17.66
CA VAL A 81 -15.58 21.74 17.17
C VAL A 81 -14.81 20.90 18.18
N SER A 82 -14.95 21.17 19.49
CA SER A 82 -14.36 20.31 20.53
C SER A 82 -14.92 18.89 20.47
N MET A 83 -16.23 18.75 20.25
CA MET A 83 -16.90 17.45 20.14
C MET A 83 -16.46 16.69 18.87
N VAL A 84 -16.22 17.39 17.75
CA VAL A 84 -15.63 16.80 16.54
C VAL A 84 -14.17 16.38 16.81
N LYS A 85 -13.38 17.19 17.52
CA LYS A 85 -12.00 16.84 17.91
C LYS A 85 -11.95 15.61 18.82
N GLU A 86 -12.88 15.47 19.76
CA GLU A 86 -12.93 14.30 20.65
C GLU A 86 -13.24 13.00 19.91
N ASN A 87 -14.02 13.05 18.82
CA ASN A 87 -14.31 11.88 17.99
C ASN A 87 -13.15 11.49 17.04
N TYR A 88 -12.21 12.41 16.76
CA TYR A 88 -11.03 12.14 15.95
C TYR A 88 -9.77 12.52 16.71
N ASN A 89 -9.37 11.64 17.63
CA ASN A 89 -8.03 11.67 18.19
C ASN A 89 -6.99 11.73 17.06
N SER A 90 -5.89 12.44 17.29
CA SER A 90 -4.75 12.68 16.36
C SER A 90 -4.95 13.67 15.21
N VAL A 91 -6.08 14.36 15.07
CA VAL A 91 -6.34 15.21 13.90
C VAL A 91 -6.03 16.69 14.15
N SER A 92 -5.15 17.27 13.32
CA SER A 92 -4.93 18.73 13.27
C SER A 92 -6.09 19.43 12.54
N ILE A 93 -7.14 19.79 13.28
CA ILE A 93 -8.24 20.57 12.70
C ILE A 93 -7.79 22.02 12.52
N THR A 94 -7.56 22.42 11.27
CA THR A 94 -7.33 23.83 10.90
C THR A 94 -8.67 24.53 10.70
N ILE A 95 -9.03 25.44 11.59
CA ILE A 95 -10.19 26.34 11.44
C ILE A 95 -9.68 27.61 10.76
N PRO A 96 -10.13 27.96 9.54
CA PRO A 96 -9.75 29.23 8.94
C PRO A 96 -10.35 30.37 9.76
N VAL A 97 -9.51 31.08 10.52
CA VAL A 97 -9.91 32.27 11.28
C VAL A 97 -9.95 33.44 10.30
N GLY A 98 -11.10 33.65 9.67
CA GLY A 98 -11.34 34.87 8.91
C GLY A 98 -12.03 34.64 7.58
N GLY A 99 -13.24 35.17 7.49
CA GLY A 99 -13.70 35.88 6.30
C GLY A 99 -14.03 35.01 5.09
N THR A 100 -15.33 34.79 4.90
CA THR A 100 -16.00 34.74 3.59
C THR A 100 -15.32 33.90 2.51
N LEU A 101 -15.85 32.69 2.30
CA LEU A 101 -15.70 31.95 1.04
C LEU A 101 -16.34 32.76 -0.11
N SER A 102 -15.61 33.74 -0.63
CA SER A 102 -15.92 34.37 -1.91
C SER A 102 -15.29 33.53 -3.01
N ARG A 103 -16.17 32.88 -3.78
CA ARG A 103 -16.03 32.52 -5.20
C ARG A 103 -14.67 32.84 -5.83
N ALA A 104 -14.06 31.83 -6.44
CA ALA A 104 -12.91 31.95 -7.33
C ALA A 104 -13.10 33.11 -8.34
N PRO A 105 -12.19 34.10 -8.39
CA PRO A 105 -12.25 35.13 -9.41
C PRO A 105 -11.71 34.57 -10.72
N ARG A 106 -12.60 34.57 -11.74
CA ARG A 106 -12.22 34.38 -13.14
C ARG A 106 -11.19 35.47 -13.54
N LYS A 107 -10.18 35.04 -14.30
CA LYS A 107 -9.08 35.84 -14.88
C LYS A 107 -9.52 37.24 -15.31
N LYS A 108 -8.84 38.27 -14.77
CA LYS A 108 -8.53 39.49 -15.51
C LYS A 108 -7.03 39.73 -15.41
N ILE A 109 -6.37 39.63 -16.56
CA ILE A 109 -4.99 40.04 -16.77
C ILE A 109 -4.93 41.54 -16.51
N VAL A 110 -4.20 41.95 -15.47
CA VAL A 110 -3.74 43.33 -15.29
C VAL A 110 -2.22 43.26 -15.22
N LYS A 111 -1.56 43.79 -16.26
CA LYS A 111 -0.12 44.08 -16.22
C LYS A 111 0.12 45.14 -15.14
N ARG A 112 0.86 44.81 -14.10
CA ARG A 112 1.60 45.81 -13.32
C ARG A 112 3.06 45.70 -13.70
N ASN A 113 3.57 46.81 -14.23
CA ASN A 113 4.97 47.05 -14.47
C ASN A 113 5.75 47.09 -13.14
N SER A 114 7.04 46.92 -13.34
CA SER A 114 8.18 46.79 -12.43
C SER A 114 8.30 47.79 -11.28
N ASP A 115 9.20 47.39 -10.38
CA ASP A 115 10.02 48.22 -9.46
C ASP A 115 9.51 48.42 -8.04
N GLY A 116 10.10 47.66 -7.11
CA GLY A 116 10.04 47.92 -5.68
C GLY A 116 10.14 46.64 -4.85
N ASN A 117 11.31 46.42 -4.24
CA ASN A 117 11.65 45.41 -3.23
C ASN A 117 10.45 44.99 -2.34
N GLY A 118 9.64 44.04 -2.81
CA GLY A 118 8.44 43.58 -2.12
C GLY A 118 8.80 42.33 -1.32
N PHE A 119 9.13 42.49 -0.04
CA PHE A 119 9.32 41.35 0.86
C PHE A 119 8.08 40.45 0.79
N LYS A 120 8.27 39.17 0.46
CA LYS A 120 7.20 38.17 0.52
C LYS A 120 6.55 38.16 1.92
N PRO A 121 5.25 37.90 2.06
CA PRO A 121 4.51 38.03 3.31
C PRO A 121 5.04 37.14 4.44
N THR A 122 5.40 35.89 4.15
CA THR A 122 5.81 34.91 5.17
C THR A 122 7.31 34.60 5.09
N LEU A 123 7.91 34.15 6.20
CA LEU A 123 9.29 33.65 6.20
C LEU A 123 9.46 32.47 5.23
N ARG A 124 8.47 31.57 5.17
CA ARG A 124 8.44 30.46 4.21
C ARG A 124 8.57 30.95 2.77
N GLU A 125 7.80 31.95 2.36
CA GLU A 125 7.88 32.46 0.97
C GLU A 125 9.18 33.22 0.69
N ARG A 126 9.74 33.91 1.69
CA ARG A 126 11.06 34.55 1.58
C ARG A 126 12.15 33.51 1.39
N ASN A 127 12.18 32.48 2.24
CA ASN A 127 13.13 31.38 2.11
C ASN A 127 12.90 30.60 0.80
N ALA A 128 11.66 30.31 0.41
CA ALA A 128 11.35 29.70 -0.88
C ALA A 128 11.95 30.48 -2.08
N SER A 129 12.02 31.81 -2.00
CA SER A 129 12.64 32.63 -3.07
C SER A 129 14.18 32.57 -3.08
N MET A 130 14.80 32.05 -2.03
CA MET A 130 16.24 31.82 -1.92
C MET A 130 16.66 30.41 -2.38
N TYR A 131 15.71 29.51 -2.63
CA TYR A 131 15.97 28.19 -3.18
C TYR A 131 16.64 28.30 -4.56
N LEU A 132 17.81 27.65 -4.71
CA LEU A 132 18.67 27.70 -5.91
C LEU A 132 19.07 29.13 -6.34
N ASN A 133 19.00 30.09 -5.42
CA ASN A 133 19.33 31.48 -5.69
C ASN A 133 20.82 31.74 -5.37
N GLU A 134 21.54 32.36 -6.30
CA GLU A 134 22.95 32.76 -6.10
C GLU A 134 23.09 33.96 -5.16
N TRP A 135 22.03 34.75 -4.96
CA TRP A 135 22.08 35.88 -4.06
C TRP A 135 22.26 35.41 -2.62
N LEU A 136 23.33 35.84 -1.96
CA LEU A 136 23.74 35.43 -0.60
C LEU A 136 24.19 33.97 -0.43
N ALA A 137 24.32 33.21 -1.52
CA ALA A 137 24.87 31.86 -1.46
C ALA A 137 26.34 31.92 -0.99
N ASP A 138 26.65 31.19 0.07
CA ASP A 138 27.97 31.11 0.70
C ASP A 138 28.61 29.71 0.56
N VAL A 139 27.89 28.78 -0.07
CA VAL A 139 28.37 27.44 -0.44
C VAL A 139 27.77 27.01 -1.78
N HIS A 140 28.57 26.29 -2.56
CA HIS A 140 28.15 25.63 -3.79
C HIS A 140 28.39 24.12 -3.69
N PHE A 141 27.42 23.33 -4.09
CA PHE A 141 27.54 21.87 -4.17
C PHE A 141 27.76 21.45 -5.61
N ILE A 142 28.69 20.53 -5.84
CA ILE A 142 28.94 19.89 -7.12
C ILE A 142 28.35 18.48 -7.02
N VAL A 143 27.13 18.30 -7.51
CA VAL A 143 26.29 17.11 -7.24
C VAL A 143 26.22 16.23 -8.48
N GLY A 144 26.36 14.91 -8.32
CA GLY A 144 26.36 13.93 -9.42
C GLY A 144 27.75 13.57 -9.95
N ILE A 145 27.76 12.72 -10.97
CA ILE A 145 28.98 12.22 -11.65
C ILE A 145 29.00 12.62 -13.12
N ASP A 146 30.21 12.83 -13.64
CA ASP A 146 30.50 13.06 -15.06
C ASP A 146 29.59 14.13 -15.71
N GLU A 147 28.95 13.79 -16.84
CA GLU A 147 28.08 14.68 -17.62
C GLU A 147 26.80 15.10 -16.87
N ASN A 148 26.42 14.35 -15.82
CA ASN A 148 25.24 14.64 -15.00
C ASN A 148 25.57 15.49 -13.76
N THR A 149 26.76 16.08 -13.72
CA THR A 149 27.18 16.94 -12.60
C THR A 149 26.52 18.31 -12.67
N GLU A 150 25.94 18.77 -11.57
CA GLU A 150 25.35 20.11 -11.43
C GLU A 150 26.00 20.92 -10.31
N ARG A 151 26.25 22.22 -10.57
CA ARG A 151 26.70 23.18 -9.56
C ARG A 151 25.51 23.90 -8.96
N ILE A 152 25.23 23.65 -7.68
CA ILE A 152 24.01 24.07 -6.98
C ILE A 152 24.36 25.07 -5.87
N PRO A 153 23.87 26.33 -5.92
CA PRO A 153 24.07 27.30 -4.85
C PRO A 153 23.18 27.00 -3.64
N ALA A 154 23.70 27.23 -2.44
CA ALA A 154 22.96 27.11 -1.20
C ALA A 154 23.47 28.07 -0.11
N HIS A 155 22.78 28.06 1.03
CA HIS A 155 23.03 28.94 2.16
C HIS A 155 23.33 28.08 3.39
N SER A 156 24.57 28.12 3.87
CA SER A 156 25.07 27.29 4.96
C SER A 156 24.22 27.42 6.23
N TYR A 157 23.70 28.61 6.51
CA TYR A 157 22.78 28.86 7.63
C TYR A 157 21.50 28.01 7.54
N VAL A 158 20.82 28.00 6.38
CA VAL A 158 19.58 27.23 6.19
C VAL A 158 19.84 25.74 6.34
N LEU A 159 20.98 25.26 5.86
CA LEU A 159 21.35 23.85 5.94
C LEU A 159 21.76 23.43 7.35
N ALA A 160 22.58 24.23 8.03
CA ALA A 160 23.11 23.93 9.35
C ALA A 160 22.03 23.90 10.43
N ILE A 161 20.99 24.73 10.33
CA ILE A 161 19.89 24.69 11.32
C ILE A 161 18.97 23.48 11.15
N ALA A 162 18.94 22.87 9.96
CA ALA A 162 17.97 21.83 9.62
C ALA A 162 18.57 20.42 9.59
N SER A 163 19.90 20.27 9.66
CA SER A 163 20.60 19.00 9.50
C SER A 163 21.86 18.94 10.35
N ALA A 164 21.97 17.93 11.21
CA ALA A 164 23.17 17.71 12.00
C ALA A 164 24.43 17.47 11.13
N PRO A 165 24.38 16.66 10.05
CA PRO A 165 25.49 16.53 9.11
C PRO A 165 25.91 17.85 8.47
N PHE A 166 24.98 18.70 8.01
CA PHE A 166 25.36 20.02 7.47
C PHE A 166 25.90 20.95 8.55
N ASN A 167 25.35 20.92 9.77
CA ASN A 167 25.89 21.70 10.88
C ASN A 167 27.35 21.31 11.17
N ALA A 168 27.65 20.02 11.22
CA ALA A 168 29.01 19.53 11.40
C ALA A 168 29.93 19.93 10.23
N MET A 169 29.42 19.86 8.98
CA MET A 169 30.15 20.25 7.78
C MET A 169 30.57 21.73 7.80
N PHE A 170 29.68 22.64 8.25
CA PHE A 170 29.92 24.08 8.19
C PHE A 170 30.50 24.69 9.47
N ASN A 171 30.21 24.08 10.63
CA ASN A 171 30.57 24.59 11.95
C ASN A 171 31.51 23.66 12.74
N GLY A 172 31.88 22.49 12.21
CA GLY A 172 32.72 21.49 12.87
C GLY A 172 34.23 21.75 12.84
N GLY A 173 34.68 22.90 12.32
CA GLY A 173 36.11 23.26 12.26
C GLY A 173 36.89 22.68 11.07
N PHE A 174 36.19 22.11 10.09
CA PHE A 174 36.80 21.68 8.82
C PHE A 174 37.19 22.88 7.95
N GLU A 175 38.15 22.68 7.03
CA GLU A 175 38.50 23.71 6.03
C GLU A 175 37.26 24.07 5.21
N LYS A 176 36.93 25.38 5.20
CA LYS A 176 35.81 25.89 4.41
C LYS A 176 36.17 25.84 2.94
N HIS A 177 35.71 24.79 2.25
CA HIS A 177 35.66 24.78 0.80
C HIS A 177 34.36 25.42 0.34
N ASN A 178 34.47 26.42 -0.53
CA ASN A 178 33.29 27.03 -1.16
C ASN A 178 32.57 26.05 -2.09
N GLU A 179 33.27 25.00 -2.55
CA GLU A 179 32.71 23.96 -3.42
C GLU A 179 32.80 22.57 -2.76
N ILE A 180 31.65 21.93 -2.57
CA ILE A 180 31.53 20.63 -1.91
C ILE A 180 31.03 19.60 -2.91
N LYS A 181 31.83 18.57 -3.18
CA LYS A 181 31.49 17.52 -4.16
C LYS A 181 30.64 16.42 -3.53
N LEU A 182 29.52 16.09 -4.16
CA LEU A 182 28.58 15.03 -3.76
C LEU A 182 28.36 14.06 -4.94
N PRO A 183 29.35 13.20 -5.26
CA PRO A 183 29.26 12.30 -6.41
C PRO A 183 28.23 11.18 -6.25
N ASP A 184 27.89 10.82 -5.01
CA ASP A 184 26.98 9.74 -4.65
C ASP A 184 25.52 10.19 -4.47
N VAL A 185 25.22 11.47 -4.71
CA VAL A 185 23.86 12.01 -4.63
C VAL A 185 23.45 12.51 -6.00
N GLU A 186 22.23 12.17 -6.43
CA GLU A 186 21.67 12.68 -7.67
C GLU A 186 21.23 14.15 -7.55
N PRO A 187 21.44 14.99 -8.58
CA PRO A 187 21.02 16.39 -8.55
C PRO A 187 19.53 16.58 -8.22
N VAL A 188 18.65 15.71 -8.72
CA VAL A 188 17.20 15.78 -8.47
C VAL A 188 16.88 15.56 -6.98
N ALA A 189 17.45 14.53 -6.37
CA ALA A 189 17.29 14.23 -4.95
C ALA A 189 17.78 15.39 -4.06
N PHE A 190 18.97 15.93 -4.40
CA PHE A 190 19.53 17.05 -3.65
C PHE A 190 18.67 18.31 -3.78
N LYS A 191 18.13 18.58 -4.97
CA LYS A 191 17.20 19.70 -5.22
C LYS A 191 15.90 19.56 -4.43
N ILE A 192 15.33 18.34 -4.32
CA ILE A 192 14.13 18.09 -3.51
C ILE A 192 14.45 18.30 -2.02
N LEU A 193 15.57 17.76 -1.54
CA LEU A 193 16.04 17.98 -0.18
C LEU A 193 16.20 19.47 0.12
N LEU A 194 16.90 20.22 -0.74
CA LEU A 194 17.04 21.67 -0.57
C LEU A 194 15.68 22.37 -0.59
N LYS A 195 14.78 22.03 -1.51
CA LYS A 195 13.45 22.64 -1.57
C LYS A 195 12.67 22.43 -0.28
N TYR A 196 12.75 21.23 0.29
CA TYR A 196 12.19 20.93 1.60
C TYR A 196 12.78 21.82 2.70
N LEU A 197 14.12 21.92 2.82
CA LEU A 197 14.76 22.75 3.87
C LEU A 197 14.44 24.24 3.77
N TYR A 198 14.13 24.76 2.57
CA TYR A 198 13.83 26.17 2.38
C TYR A 198 12.34 26.50 2.60
N CYS A 199 11.41 25.58 2.31
CA CYS A 199 9.99 25.93 2.35
C CYS A 199 9.00 24.80 2.66
N ASP A 200 9.46 23.66 3.17
CA ASP A 200 8.67 22.47 3.51
C ASP A 200 7.90 21.89 2.31
N SER A 201 8.35 22.14 1.08
CA SER A 201 7.73 21.65 -0.14
C SER A 201 8.42 20.38 -0.61
N ILE A 202 7.66 19.30 -0.75
CA ILE A 202 8.11 17.99 -1.21
C ILE A 202 7.37 17.64 -2.50
N GLU A 203 8.11 17.28 -3.54
CA GLU A 203 7.58 16.84 -4.83
C GLU A 203 8.24 15.50 -5.18
N LEU A 204 7.51 14.41 -4.97
CA LEU A 204 7.98 13.05 -5.19
C LEU A 204 7.26 12.40 -6.36
N ASP A 205 8.00 11.57 -7.09
CA ASP A 205 7.48 10.65 -8.10
C ASP A 205 8.26 9.33 -8.03
N SER A 206 7.85 8.35 -8.86
CA SER A 206 8.49 7.03 -8.88
C SER A 206 9.96 7.05 -9.31
N SER A 207 10.42 8.09 -10.00
CA SER A 207 11.80 8.20 -10.49
C SER A 207 12.75 8.83 -9.46
N ASN A 208 12.23 9.65 -8.54
CA ASN A 208 13.07 10.39 -7.59
C ASN A 208 12.96 9.94 -6.13
N ALA A 209 11.97 9.10 -5.78
CA ALA A 209 11.72 8.73 -4.39
C ALA A 209 12.91 8.03 -3.73
N LEU A 210 13.49 6.99 -4.36
CA LEU A 210 14.61 6.24 -3.78
C LEU A 210 15.88 7.08 -3.61
N CYS A 211 16.26 7.87 -4.62
CA CYS A 211 17.44 8.72 -4.50
C CYS A 211 17.21 9.88 -3.49
N THR A 212 15.97 10.38 -3.37
CA THR A 212 15.60 11.34 -2.32
C THR A 212 15.66 10.72 -0.93
N LEU A 213 15.20 9.48 -0.75
CA LEU A 213 15.33 8.76 0.52
C LEU A 213 16.79 8.64 0.95
N TYR A 214 17.66 8.22 0.03
CA TYR A 214 19.09 8.12 0.26
C TYR A 214 19.67 9.47 0.74
N ALA A 215 19.37 10.56 0.04
CA ALA A 215 19.82 11.89 0.43
C ALA A 215 19.27 12.32 1.79
N ALA A 216 17.98 12.10 2.05
CA ALA A 216 17.32 12.45 3.30
C ALA A 216 17.93 11.70 4.50
N LYS A 217 18.17 10.39 4.36
CA LYS A 217 18.86 9.58 5.39
C LYS A 217 20.31 10.04 5.59
N LYS A 218 21.06 10.24 4.50
CA LYS A 218 22.46 10.70 4.55
C LYS A 218 22.62 12.03 5.31
N TYR A 219 21.67 12.95 5.14
CA TYR A 219 21.68 14.25 5.82
C TYR A 219 20.78 14.32 7.06
N MET A 220 20.27 13.18 7.54
CA MET A 220 19.46 13.05 8.76
C MET A 220 18.23 13.98 8.79
N ILE A 221 17.50 14.08 7.67
CA ILE A 221 16.28 14.88 7.55
C ILE A 221 15.05 14.00 7.83
N THR A 222 14.75 13.75 9.10
CA THR A 222 13.77 12.73 9.53
C THR A 222 12.38 12.88 8.90
N HIS A 223 11.82 14.09 8.85
CA HIS A 223 10.49 14.28 8.24
C HIS A 223 10.48 14.05 6.73
N LEU A 224 11.58 14.35 6.04
CA LEU A 224 11.70 14.03 4.61
C LEU A 224 11.84 12.52 4.41
N VAL A 225 12.58 11.83 5.30
CA VAL A 225 12.62 10.35 5.30
C VAL A 225 11.21 9.79 5.44
N GLN A 226 10.44 10.23 6.45
CA GLN A 226 9.07 9.74 6.67
C GLN A 226 8.17 10.00 5.46
N ALA A 227 8.17 11.23 4.91
CA ALA A 227 7.36 11.56 3.75
C ALA A 227 7.69 10.71 2.51
N VAL A 228 8.97 10.36 2.31
CA VAL A 228 9.39 9.48 1.22
C VAL A 228 8.98 8.03 1.48
N ILE A 229 9.10 7.55 2.73
CA ILE A 229 8.61 6.21 3.10
C ILE A 229 7.10 6.11 2.87
N ASP A 230 6.32 7.07 3.36
CA ASP A 230 4.87 7.10 3.14
C ASP A 230 4.51 7.06 1.65
N PHE A 231 5.23 7.82 0.83
CA PHE A 231 5.06 7.82 -0.63
C PHE A 231 5.36 6.45 -1.24
N LEU A 232 6.49 5.82 -0.88
CA LEU A 232 6.89 4.50 -1.38
C LEU A 232 5.91 3.42 -0.95
N THR A 233 5.47 3.50 0.30
CA THR A 233 4.50 2.59 0.90
C THR A 233 3.12 2.70 0.24
N PHE A 234 2.66 3.90 -0.07
CA PHE A 234 1.37 4.13 -0.75
C PHE A 234 1.41 3.69 -2.22
N ASN A 235 2.55 3.88 -2.89
CA ASN A 235 2.73 3.54 -4.30
C ASN A 235 3.34 2.15 -4.52
N LEU A 236 3.40 1.31 -3.48
CA LEU A 236 3.91 -0.06 -3.56
C LEU A 236 3.00 -0.91 -4.47
N LYS A 237 3.57 -1.52 -5.51
CA LYS A 237 2.87 -2.34 -6.51
C LYS A 237 3.76 -3.49 -6.98
N ALA A 238 3.15 -4.50 -7.60
CA ALA A 238 3.87 -5.69 -8.06
C ALA A 238 5.01 -5.36 -9.03
N GLU A 239 4.88 -4.26 -9.79
CA GLU A 239 5.87 -3.84 -10.77
C GLU A 239 7.11 -3.17 -10.15
N ASN A 240 7.02 -2.64 -8.93
CA ASN A 240 8.12 -1.91 -8.29
C ASN A 240 8.67 -2.57 -7.02
N VAL A 241 8.00 -3.58 -6.47
CA VAL A 241 8.41 -4.23 -5.21
C VAL A 241 9.83 -4.82 -5.26
N CYS A 242 10.22 -5.43 -6.38
CA CYS A 242 11.57 -5.98 -6.56
C CYS A 242 12.64 -4.89 -6.50
N LEU A 243 12.37 -3.70 -7.05
CA LEU A 243 13.29 -2.57 -6.97
C LEU A 243 13.47 -2.12 -5.52
N LEU A 244 12.38 -2.03 -4.74
CA LEU A 244 12.46 -1.65 -3.32
C LEU A 244 13.21 -2.71 -2.49
N LEU A 245 12.93 -3.99 -2.70
CA LEU A 245 13.64 -5.09 -2.02
C LEU A 245 15.12 -5.13 -2.38
N SER A 246 15.49 -4.80 -3.62
CA SER A 246 16.91 -4.66 -4.03
C SER A 246 17.64 -3.56 -3.26
N GLN A 247 16.89 -2.57 -2.76
CA GLN A 247 17.38 -1.44 -1.97
C GLN A 247 17.04 -1.62 -0.48
N SER A 248 16.77 -2.84 0.00
CA SER A 248 16.40 -3.15 1.40
C SER A 248 17.34 -2.54 2.45
N GLN A 249 18.61 -2.33 2.11
CA GLN A 249 19.57 -1.65 3.00
C GLN A 249 19.20 -0.20 3.31
N LEU A 250 18.46 0.48 2.43
CA LEU A 250 17.89 1.81 2.68
C LEU A 250 16.67 1.77 3.61
N PHE A 251 16.12 0.59 3.89
CA PHE A 251 14.86 0.39 4.62
C PHE A 251 15.04 -0.44 5.90
N GLN A 252 16.27 -0.56 6.42
CA GLN A 252 16.57 -1.42 7.58
C GLN A 252 15.77 -1.06 8.83
N ASP A 253 15.38 0.20 8.99
CA ASP A 253 14.64 0.69 10.16
C ASP A 253 13.12 0.70 9.91
N GLU A 254 12.69 0.39 8.68
CA GLU A 254 11.32 0.52 8.19
C GLU A 254 10.66 -0.85 8.00
N GLN A 255 10.59 -1.61 9.10
CA GLN A 255 10.08 -2.99 9.10
C GLN A 255 8.69 -3.11 8.47
N GLU A 256 7.80 -2.15 8.72
CA GLU A 256 6.44 -2.15 8.14
C GLU A 256 6.45 -2.10 6.61
N LEU A 257 7.33 -1.30 5.99
CA LEU A 257 7.47 -1.27 4.53
C LEU A 257 8.04 -2.60 4.01
N MET A 258 9.02 -3.18 4.71
CA MET A 258 9.59 -4.46 4.33
C MET A 258 8.57 -5.61 4.42
N ASP A 259 7.76 -5.65 5.47
CA ASP A 259 6.68 -6.62 5.64
C ASP A 259 5.63 -6.46 4.52
N ARG A 260 5.28 -5.21 4.17
CA ARG A 260 4.38 -4.92 3.04
C ARG A 260 4.96 -5.38 1.71
N CYS A 261 6.25 -5.16 1.46
CA CYS A 261 6.93 -5.65 0.26
C CYS A 261 6.87 -7.17 0.17
N TRP A 262 7.25 -7.88 1.23
CA TRP A 262 7.21 -9.34 1.22
C TRP A 262 5.80 -9.90 1.10
N LYS A 263 4.81 -9.30 1.77
CA LYS A 263 3.42 -9.71 1.64
C LYS A 263 2.92 -9.58 0.20
N LEU A 264 3.30 -8.51 -0.49
CA LEU A 264 2.96 -8.29 -1.88
C LEU A 264 3.63 -9.33 -2.81
N VAL A 265 4.90 -9.67 -2.58
CA VAL A 265 5.61 -10.75 -3.30
C VAL A 265 4.88 -12.08 -3.16
N GLU A 266 4.31 -12.36 -1.99
CA GLU A 266 3.60 -13.60 -1.74
C GLU A 266 2.21 -13.64 -2.37
N VAL A 267 1.39 -12.60 -2.12
CA VAL A 267 -0.02 -12.59 -2.50
C VAL A 267 -0.23 -12.35 -4.00
N ASP A 268 0.73 -11.72 -4.66
CA ASP A 268 0.65 -11.33 -6.07
C ASP A 268 1.90 -11.80 -6.85
N ALA A 269 2.39 -12.98 -6.46
CA ALA A 269 3.61 -13.58 -6.96
C ALA A 269 3.66 -13.63 -8.50
N GLU A 270 2.54 -13.91 -9.17
CA GLU A 270 2.47 -13.93 -10.63
C GLU A 270 2.88 -12.59 -11.26
N ARG A 271 2.30 -11.46 -10.84
CA ARG A 271 2.66 -10.15 -11.40
C ARG A 271 4.08 -9.75 -11.05
N VAL A 272 4.54 -10.06 -9.83
CA VAL A 272 5.90 -9.80 -9.38
C VAL A 272 6.92 -10.56 -10.22
N LEU A 273 6.76 -11.88 -10.35
CA LEU A 273 7.67 -12.76 -11.09
C LEU A 273 7.71 -12.45 -12.60
N MET A 274 6.62 -11.92 -13.15
CA MET A 274 6.54 -11.51 -14.55
C MET A 274 7.05 -10.09 -14.81
N SER A 275 7.28 -9.29 -13.77
CA SER A 275 7.78 -7.93 -13.89
C SER A 275 9.18 -7.88 -14.49
N ASP A 276 9.52 -6.75 -15.13
CA ASP A 276 10.88 -6.53 -15.61
C ASP A 276 11.85 -6.27 -14.45
N ALA A 277 11.38 -5.62 -13.37
CA ALA A 277 12.16 -5.38 -12.16
C ALA A 277 12.63 -6.70 -11.51
N PHE A 278 11.85 -7.77 -11.59
CA PHE A 278 12.28 -9.10 -11.13
C PHE A 278 13.50 -9.62 -11.90
N CYS A 279 13.65 -9.30 -13.18
CA CYS A 279 14.81 -9.74 -13.96
C CYS A 279 16.09 -9.01 -13.53
N ASP A 280 15.98 -7.84 -12.91
CA ASP A 280 17.10 -6.96 -12.54
C ASP A 280 17.65 -7.17 -11.13
N ILE A 281 17.00 -8.00 -10.31
CA ILE A 281 17.48 -8.31 -8.96
C ILE A 281 18.75 -9.16 -8.97
N ASP A 282 19.52 -9.06 -7.89
CA ASP A 282 20.70 -9.90 -7.68
C ASP A 282 20.34 -11.36 -7.35
N PHE A 283 21.35 -12.24 -7.34
CA PHE A 283 21.14 -13.66 -7.07
C PHE A 283 20.60 -13.92 -5.66
N THR A 284 20.96 -13.11 -4.67
CA THR A 284 20.56 -13.31 -3.27
C THR A 284 19.07 -13.09 -3.12
N LEU A 285 18.54 -11.97 -3.62
CA LEU A 285 17.11 -11.68 -3.60
C LEU A 285 16.33 -12.66 -4.50
N PHE A 286 16.89 -13.03 -5.65
CA PHE A 286 16.29 -14.04 -6.53
C PHE A 286 16.11 -15.39 -5.82
N GLU A 287 17.16 -15.90 -5.18
CA GLU A 287 17.13 -17.15 -4.43
C GLU A 287 16.16 -17.06 -3.25
N GLU A 288 16.15 -15.93 -2.53
CA GLU A 288 15.24 -15.69 -1.42
C GLU A 288 13.77 -15.76 -1.87
N ILE A 289 13.39 -15.06 -2.95
CA ILE A 289 12.03 -15.12 -3.52
C ILE A 289 11.66 -16.56 -3.89
N LEU A 290 12.50 -17.25 -4.65
CA LEU A 290 12.22 -18.62 -5.10
C LEU A 290 12.13 -19.63 -3.95
N SER A 291 12.80 -19.39 -2.83
CA SER A 291 12.77 -20.26 -1.67
C SER A 291 11.44 -20.23 -0.90
N ARG A 292 10.63 -19.17 -1.05
CA ARG A 292 9.43 -18.92 -0.22
C ARG A 292 8.28 -19.90 -0.49
N ASP A 293 7.87 -20.65 0.52
CA ASP A 293 6.73 -21.58 0.42
C ASP A 293 5.36 -20.89 0.29
N THR A 294 5.32 -19.60 0.58
CA THR A 294 4.12 -18.75 0.65
C THR A 294 3.75 -18.07 -0.66
N LEU A 295 4.52 -18.22 -1.74
CA LEU A 295 4.18 -17.62 -3.03
C LEU A 295 2.86 -18.21 -3.57
N LEU A 296 1.88 -17.33 -3.82
CA LEU A 296 0.58 -17.68 -4.38
C LEU A 296 0.67 -17.72 -5.91
N THR A 297 1.30 -18.77 -6.47
CA THR A 297 1.43 -18.99 -7.91
C THR A 297 1.64 -20.46 -8.26
N GLU A 298 1.37 -20.83 -9.51
CA GLU A 298 1.70 -22.15 -10.03
C GLU A 298 3.21 -22.29 -10.32
N GLU A 299 3.76 -23.49 -10.10
CA GLU A 299 5.20 -23.78 -10.28
C GLU A 299 5.68 -23.59 -11.72
N LYS A 300 4.78 -23.75 -12.70
CA LYS A 300 5.11 -23.49 -14.11
C LYS A 300 5.55 -22.03 -14.33
N LEU A 301 4.89 -21.09 -13.66
CA LEU A 301 5.22 -19.67 -13.77
C LEU A 301 6.53 -19.35 -13.06
N VAL A 302 6.74 -19.93 -11.87
CA VAL A 302 8.02 -19.85 -11.14
C VAL A 302 9.18 -20.29 -12.02
N TYR A 303 9.02 -21.40 -12.74
CA TYR A 303 10.01 -21.88 -13.71
C TYR A 303 10.26 -20.91 -14.85
N ASP A 304 9.21 -20.37 -15.47
CA ASP A 304 9.34 -19.42 -16.58
C ASP A 304 10.04 -18.12 -16.15
N ALA A 305 9.70 -17.60 -14.98
CA ALA A 305 10.34 -16.43 -14.40
C ALA A 305 11.81 -16.69 -14.08
N ALA A 306 12.15 -17.86 -13.52
CA ALA A 306 13.53 -18.25 -13.26
C ALA A 306 14.36 -18.34 -14.54
N LEU A 307 13.79 -18.86 -15.64
CA LEU A 307 14.45 -18.84 -16.94
C LEU A 307 14.68 -17.42 -17.45
N LYS A 308 13.67 -16.55 -17.40
CA LYS A 308 13.78 -15.14 -17.83
C LYS A 308 14.89 -14.41 -17.06
N TRP A 309 14.93 -14.60 -15.73
CA TRP A 309 16.00 -14.05 -14.87
C TRP A 309 17.38 -14.59 -15.26
N ALA A 310 17.51 -15.90 -15.46
CA ALA A 310 18.80 -16.52 -15.80
C ALA A 310 19.32 -16.10 -17.18
N GLU A 311 18.44 -15.89 -18.15
CA GLU A 311 18.79 -15.33 -19.46
C GLU A 311 19.29 -13.88 -19.34
N ALA A 312 18.59 -13.05 -18.55
CA ALA A 312 19.00 -11.68 -18.27
C ALA A 312 20.37 -11.63 -17.56
N GLU A 313 20.58 -12.52 -16.59
CA GLU A 313 21.84 -12.62 -15.84
C GLU A 313 22.99 -13.15 -16.70
N CYS A 314 22.73 -14.07 -17.64
CA CYS A 314 23.73 -14.42 -18.67
C CYS A 314 24.13 -13.19 -19.49
N GLY A 315 23.16 -12.35 -19.89
CA GLY A 315 23.41 -11.09 -20.57
C GLY A 315 24.28 -10.13 -19.75
N ARG A 316 23.93 -9.90 -18.47
CA ARG A 316 24.71 -9.05 -17.55
C ARG A 316 26.15 -9.54 -17.36
N ARG A 317 26.36 -10.85 -17.34
CA ARG A 317 27.69 -11.47 -17.24
C ARG A 317 28.42 -11.60 -18.58
N ASN A 318 27.86 -11.10 -19.68
CA ASN A 318 28.39 -11.27 -21.04
C ASN A 318 28.63 -12.74 -21.44
N LEU A 319 27.77 -13.65 -20.98
CA LEU A 319 27.80 -15.07 -21.31
C LEU A 319 26.83 -15.38 -22.46
N PRO A 320 27.19 -16.26 -23.42
CA PRO A 320 26.24 -16.74 -24.41
C PRO A 320 25.06 -17.44 -23.71
N ILE A 321 23.83 -17.14 -24.14
CA ILE A 321 22.62 -17.81 -23.65
C ILE A 321 22.67 -19.27 -24.15
N SER A 322 23.16 -20.15 -23.28
CA SER A 322 23.27 -21.58 -23.50
C SER A 322 22.77 -22.33 -22.29
N ARG A 323 22.28 -23.56 -22.47
CA ARG A 323 21.70 -24.38 -21.39
C ARG A 323 22.67 -24.56 -20.21
N VAL A 324 23.95 -24.72 -20.50
CA VAL A 324 25.02 -24.86 -19.50
C VAL A 324 25.15 -23.56 -18.70
N ASN A 325 25.19 -22.40 -19.38
CA ASN A 325 25.31 -21.12 -18.71
C ASN A 325 24.06 -20.76 -17.90
N VAL A 326 22.87 -21.00 -18.45
CA VAL A 326 21.59 -20.79 -17.74
C VAL A 326 21.55 -21.65 -16.48
N ARG A 327 21.90 -22.94 -16.55
CA ARG A 327 21.97 -23.80 -15.37
C ARG A 327 23.01 -23.31 -14.35
N ASN A 328 24.20 -22.92 -14.81
CA ASN A 328 25.27 -22.43 -13.94
C ASN A 328 24.89 -21.13 -13.22
N VAL A 329 24.18 -20.23 -13.92
CA VAL A 329 23.71 -18.96 -13.37
C VAL A 329 22.57 -19.15 -12.37
N LEU A 330 21.65 -20.09 -12.62
CA LEU A 330 20.61 -20.47 -11.66
C LEU A 330 21.19 -21.10 -10.38
N GLY A 331 22.32 -21.81 -10.48
CA GLY A 331 23.01 -22.37 -9.31
C GLY A 331 22.07 -23.17 -8.39
N ASN A 332 22.11 -22.86 -7.09
CA ASN A 332 21.28 -23.52 -6.07
C ASN A 332 19.80 -23.20 -6.20
N ALA A 333 19.45 -22.02 -6.74
CA ALA A 333 18.06 -21.60 -6.88
C ALA A 333 17.25 -22.51 -7.82
N LEU A 334 17.92 -23.26 -8.71
CA LEU A 334 17.30 -24.32 -9.50
C LEU A 334 16.55 -25.35 -8.64
N TYR A 335 17.08 -25.69 -7.46
CA TYR A 335 16.51 -26.69 -6.56
C TYR A 335 15.31 -26.16 -5.76
N HIS A 336 15.07 -24.85 -5.78
CA HIS A 336 13.85 -24.23 -5.24
C HIS A 336 12.66 -24.31 -6.19
N ILE A 337 12.88 -24.61 -7.48
CA ILE A 337 11.81 -24.87 -8.45
C ILE A 337 11.26 -26.28 -8.21
N ARG A 338 9.96 -26.39 -7.93
CA ARG A 338 9.35 -27.65 -7.50
C ARG A 338 8.80 -28.42 -8.70
N PHE A 339 9.70 -28.89 -9.57
CA PHE A 339 9.33 -29.66 -10.75
C PHE A 339 8.34 -30.81 -10.49
N PRO A 340 8.43 -31.59 -9.38
CA PRO A 340 7.48 -32.66 -9.08
C PRO A 340 6.06 -32.16 -8.74
N ALA A 341 5.91 -30.88 -8.38
CA ALA A 341 4.63 -30.26 -8.07
C ALA A 341 3.90 -29.71 -9.32
N MET A 342 4.57 -29.66 -10.48
CA MET A 342 3.96 -29.38 -11.78
C MET A 342 3.09 -30.55 -12.24
N THR A 343 2.18 -30.30 -13.18
CA THR A 343 1.55 -31.39 -13.92
C THR A 343 2.57 -32.09 -14.82
N ILE A 344 2.36 -33.38 -15.10
CA ILE A 344 3.20 -34.13 -16.05
C ILE A 344 3.23 -33.45 -17.43
N TYR A 345 2.13 -32.81 -17.84
CA TYR A 345 2.04 -32.09 -19.11
C TYR A 345 2.94 -30.86 -19.12
N GLU A 346 2.91 -30.04 -18.07
CA GLU A 346 3.77 -28.86 -17.91
C GLU A 346 5.25 -29.27 -17.88
N PHE A 347 5.59 -30.28 -17.08
CA PHE A 347 6.96 -30.76 -16.98
C PHE A 347 7.48 -31.30 -18.33
N ALA A 348 6.71 -32.17 -19.00
CA ALA A 348 7.08 -32.79 -20.25
C ALA A 348 7.20 -31.80 -21.42
N ASN A 349 6.44 -30.70 -21.40
CA ASN A 349 6.45 -29.68 -22.45
C ASN A 349 7.27 -28.44 -22.12
N GLY A 350 7.81 -28.33 -20.91
CA GLY A 350 8.77 -27.29 -20.52
C GLY A 350 10.10 -27.90 -20.05
N PRO A 351 10.33 -28.01 -18.73
CA PRO A 351 11.63 -28.40 -18.15
C PRO A 351 12.32 -29.61 -18.77
N ALA A 352 11.57 -30.67 -19.10
CA ALA A 352 12.14 -31.90 -19.67
C ALA A 352 12.74 -31.71 -21.08
N LYS A 353 12.25 -30.75 -21.87
CA LYS A 353 12.70 -30.49 -23.26
C LYS A 353 13.76 -29.41 -23.36
N MET A 354 13.78 -28.47 -22.41
CA MET A 354 14.67 -27.31 -22.46
C MET A 354 16.13 -27.66 -22.18
N GLY A 355 16.41 -28.87 -21.69
CA GLY A 355 17.77 -29.37 -21.43
C GLY A 355 18.49 -28.63 -20.30
N LEU A 356 17.72 -28.02 -19.41
CA LEU A 356 18.21 -27.43 -18.16
C LEU A 356 18.53 -28.51 -17.12
N LEU A 357 17.74 -29.58 -17.10
CA LEU A 357 17.86 -30.73 -16.22
C LEU A 357 18.75 -31.82 -16.85
N THR A 358 19.47 -32.56 -16.02
CA THR A 358 20.24 -33.73 -16.44
C THR A 358 19.30 -34.88 -16.84
N CYS A 359 19.78 -35.81 -17.67
CA CYS A 359 18.99 -36.99 -18.05
C CYS A 359 18.51 -37.80 -16.83
N GLN A 360 19.31 -37.86 -15.77
CA GLN A 360 18.97 -38.54 -14.53
C GLN A 360 17.84 -37.80 -13.79
N GLU A 361 17.97 -36.48 -13.61
CA GLU A 361 16.93 -35.64 -13.00
C GLU A 361 15.59 -35.76 -13.75
N ILE A 362 15.63 -35.72 -15.09
CA ILE A 362 14.44 -35.88 -15.93
C ILE A 362 13.78 -37.25 -15.71
N ASN A 363 14.59 -38.32 -15.73
CA ASN A 363 14.09 -39.68 -15.50
C ASN A 363 13.46 -39.83 -14.12
N ASP A 364 14.11 -39.32 -13.08
CA ASP A 364 13.62 -39.45 -11.71
C ASP A 364 12.33 -38.66 -11.48
N ILE A 365 12.19 -37.47 -12.11
CA ILE A 365 10.94 -36.70 -12.04
C ILE A 365 9.81 -37.40 -12.82
N PHE A 366 10.08 -38.02 -13.98
CA PHE A 366 9.07 -38.83 -14.66
C PHE A 366 8.64 -40.06 -13.87
N LEU A 367 9.60 -40.75 -13.22
CA LEU A 367 9.29 -41.83 -12.29
C LEU A 367 8.48 -41.31 -11.10
N HIS A 368 8.75 -40.10 -10.61
CA HIS A 368 7.95 -39.49 -9.57
C HIS A 368 6.48 -39.31 -9.99
N PHE A 369 6.18 -38.97 -11.24
CA PHE A 369 4.79 -38.89 -11.71
C PHE A 369 4.10 -40.25 -11.87
N ALA A 370 4.84 -41.28 -12.31
CA ALA A 370 4.22 -42.53 -12.79
C ALA A 370 4.40 -43.75 -11.87
N ALA A 371 5.50 -43.84 -11.12
CA ALA A 371 5.84 -45.02 -10.33
C ALA A 371 5.09 -45.06 -9.00
N GLU A 372 4.79 -46.26 -8.50
CA GLU A 372 4.27 -46.48 -7.15
C GLU A 372 5.35 -46.15 -6.10
N GLU A 373 6.56 -46.66 -6.31
CA GLU A 373 7.73 -46.32 -5.51
C GLU A 373 8.40 -45.05 -6.05
N LYS A 374 8.33 -43.97 -5.27
CA LYS A 374 8.89 -42.67 -5.68
C LYS A 374 10.41 -42.65 -5.47
N PRO A 375 11.21 -42.16 -6.45
CA PRO A 375 12.63 -41.97 -6.25
C PRO A 375 12.91 -40.83 -5.27
N GLN A 376 14.10 -40.82 -4.69
CA GLN A 376 14.59 -39.68 -3.95
C GLN A 376 15.00 -38.58 -4.93
N LEU A 377 14.42 -37.39 -4.77
CA LEU A 377 14.68 -36.25 -5.63
C LEU A 377 15.45 -35.16 -4.87
N PRO A 378 16.36 -34.43 -5.52
CA PRO A 378 16.98 -33.25 -4.94
C PRO A 378 16.04 -32.03 -4.92
N PHE A 379 14.85 -32.15 -5.52
CA PHE A 379 13.85 -31.09 -5.62
C PHE A 379 12.77 -31.24 -4.55
N LEU A 380 12.23 -30.11 -4.11
CA LEU A 380 11.04 -30.09 -3.26
C LEU A 380 9.84 -30.67 -4.02
N ILE A 381 9.10 -31.56 -3.35
CA ILE A 381 8.03 -32.34 -3.98
C ILE A 381 6.66 -31.69 -3.81
N ASN A 382 6.42 -31.06 -2.67
CA ASN A 382 5.12 -30.52 -2.32
C ASN A 382 4.86 -29.20 -3.07
N LYS A 383 3.62 -28.98 -3.50
CA LYS A 383 3.16 -27.66 -3.95
C LYS A 383 3.45 -26.61 -2.88
N ARG A 384 3.68 -25.36 -3.31
CA ARG A 384 3.75 -24.22 -2.39
C ARG A 384 2.46 -24.15 -1.58
N ASN A 385 2.60 -23.98 -0.27
CA ASN A 385 1.46 -23.83 0.62
C ASN A 385 0.68 -22.55 0.30
N GLY A 386 1.37 -21.52 -0.20
CA GLY A 386 0.77 -20.23 -0.49
C GLY A 386 0.38 -19.49 0.79
N LEU A 387 -0.58 -18.58 0.68
CA LEU A 387 -1.18 -17.88 1.81
C LEU A 387 -2.49 -18.54 2.21
N THR A 388 -2.80 -18.54 3.51
CA THR A 388 -4.09 -19.02 4.03
C THR A 388 -5.22 -18.12 3.53
N LEU A 389 -6.14 -18.70 2.76
CA LEU A 389 -7.33 -18.00 2.28
C LEU A 389 -8.39 -17.93 3.38
N LEU A 390 -8.71 -16.72 3.82
CA LEU A 390 -9.74 -16.45 4.82
C LEU A 390 -11.07 -16.13 4.14
N SER A 391 -12.18 -16.35 4.86
CA SER A 391 -13.53 -16.13 4.35
C SER A 391 -14.35 -15.34 5.37
N CYS A 392 -14.80 -14.15 4.98
CA CYS A 392 -15.77 -13.36 5.74
C CYS A 392 -17.19 -13.75 5.32
N PHE A 393 -17.90 -14.49 6.18
CA PHE A 393 -19.29 -14.89 5.98
C PHE A 393 -20.24 -13.81 6.50
N ARG A 394 -21.06 -13.23 5.63
CA ARG A 394 -21.96 -12.12 6.00
C ARG A 394 -23.32 -12.57 6.52
N PHE A 395 -23.77 -13.76 6.16
CA PHE A 395 -25.09 -14.28 6.46
C PHE A 395 -25.00 -15.44 7.44
N GLN A 396 -25.91 -15.48 8.43
CA GLN A 396 -25.98 -16.59 9.38
C GLN A 396 -26.68 -17.81 8.78
N THR A 397 -27.64 -17.58 7.87
CA THR A 397 -28.44 -18.64 7.26
C THR A 397 -28.58 -18.44 5.75
N ALA A 398 -28.54 -19.55 5.02
CA ALA A 398 -28.96 -19.61 3.62
C ALA A 398 -30.41 -20.12 3.58
N LEU A 399 -31.31 -19.39 2.91
CA LEU A 399 -32.71 -19.81 2.87
C LEU A 399 -32.89 -20.96 1.87
N GLU A 400 -32.99 -22.18 2.40
CA GLU A 400 -33.41 -23.36 1.65
C GLU A 400 -34.94 -23.44 1.60
N GLY A 401 -35.55 -23.01 0.49
CA GLY A 401 -37.01 -23.03 0.37
C GLY A 401 -37.54 -22.59 -0.98
N THR A 402 -38.84 -22.31 -1.03
CA THR A 402 -39.54 -21.90 -2.26
C THR A 402 -39.21 -20.49 -2.70
N ASN A 403 -38.71 -19.66 -1.79
CA ASN A 403 -38.24 -18.32 -2.11
C ASN A 403 -36.81 -18.42 -2.63
N GLN A 404 -36.65 -18.31 -3.94
CA GLN A 404 -35.35 -18.33 -4.62
C GLN A 404 -35.25 -17.11 -5.53
N TRP A 405 -34.04 -16.59 -5.71
CA TRP A 405 -33.80 -15.35 -6.45
C TRP A 405 -33.63 -15.59 -7.94
N ARG A 406 -34.25 -14.71 -8.74
CA ARG A 406 -34.15 -14.77 -10.21
C ARG A 406 -33.15 -13.74 -10.71
N TYR A 407 -32.11 -14.20 -11.38
CA TYR A 407 -31.12 -13.32 -12.00
C TYR A 407 -31.41 -13.06 -13.47
N ARG A 408 -31.46 -11.77 -13.81
CA ARG A 408 -31.67 -11.23 -15.17
C ARG A 408 -30.74 -10.03 -15.41
N GLY A 409 -29.48 -10.14 -14.98
CA GLY A 409 -28.47 -9.10 -15.22
C GLY A 409 -28.60 -7.88 -14.33
N ARG A 410 -29.30 -8.00 -13.18
CA ARG A 410 -29.34 -6.92 -12.18
C ARG A 410 -28.13 -7.04 -11.26
N CYS A 411 -27.65 -5.89 -10.81
CA CYS A 411 -26.48 -5.81 -9.93
C CYS A 411 -26.86 -6.13 -8.48
N ASP A 412 -26.18 -7.11 -7.91
CA ASP A 412 -26.02 -7.33 -6.48
C ASP A 412 -24.85 -6.47 -6.01
N SER A 413 -25.05 -5.61 -5.00
CA SER A 413 -23.97 -4.75 -4.52
C SER A 413 -24.03 -4.52 -3.03
N ILE A 414 -22.87 -4.53 -2.39
CA ILE A 414 -22.69 -4.26 -0.96
C ILE A 414 -21.43 -3.41 -0.75
N GLN A 415 -21.52 -2.41 0.13
CA GLN A 415 -20.36 -1.63 0.54
C GLN A 415 -19.75 -2.23 1.80
N PHE A 416 -18.43 -2.17 1.91
CA PHE A 416 -17.71 -2.60 3.10
C PHE A 416 -16.51 -1.72 3.44
N LEU A 417 -16.15 -1.73 4.71
CA LEU A 417 -14.90 -1.22 5.28
C LEU A 417 -14.20 -2.37 5.98
N VAL A 418 -12.88 -2.25 6.11
CA VAL A 418 -12.06 -3.14 6.93
C VAL A 418 -11.15 -2.30 7.83
N ASP A 419 -10.83 -2.81 9.00
CA ASP A 419 -9.96 -2.14 9.98
C ASP A 419 -8.46 -2.33 9.68
N GLN A 420 -8.12 -3.31 8.85
CA GLN A 420 -6.75 -3.64 8.47
C GLN A 420 -6.64 -3.84 6.96
N ARG A 421 -5.42 -3.64 6.44
CA ARG A 421 -5.14 -3.92 5.03
C ARG A 421 -5.27 -5.41 4.75
N ILE A 422 -5.99 -5.74 3.68
CA ILE A 422 -6.17 -7.12 3.21
C ILE A 422 -6.09 -7.16 1.68
N TYR A 423 -6.04 -8.37 1.13
CA TYR A 423 -6.07 -8.62 -0.31
C TYR A 423 -7.28 -9.48 -0.67
N ILE A 424 -8.27 -8.89 -1.35
CA ILE A 424 -9.49 -9.58 -1.74
C ILE A 424 -9.18 -10.53 -2.90
N ALA A 425 -9.34 -11.82 -2.69
CA ALA A 425 -9.15 -12.86 -3.69
C ALA A 425 -10.40 -13.06 -4.57
N GLY A 426 -11.59 -12.82 -4.03
CA GLY A 426 -12.84 -13.00 -4.75
C GLY A 426 -14.08 -13.06 -3.86
N TYR A 427 -15.18 -13.55 -4.42
CA TYR A 427 -16.48 -13.64 -3.74
C TYR A 427 -17.02 -15.07 -3.76
N GLY A 428 -17.63 -15.49 -2.65
CA GLY A 428 -18.50 -16.65 -2.65
C GLY A 428 -19.92 -16.23 -3.02
N LEU A 429 -20.56 -16.98 -3.91
CA LEU A 429 -21.92 -16.72 -4.38
C LEU A 429 -22.78 -17.96 -4.24
N TYR A 430 -24.06 -17.76 -3.91
CA TYR A 430 -25.02 -18.85 -3.91
C TYR A 430 -25.36 -19.29 -5.33
N GLY A 431 -25.34 -20.61 -5.54
CA GLY A 431 -25.84 -21.25 -6.76
C GLY A 431 -27.32 -21.60 -6.68
N SER A 432 -27.75 -22.50 -7.56
CA SER A 432 -29.11 -23.06 -7.60
C SER A 432 -29.20 -24.38 -6.83
N SER A 433 -30.42 -24.71 -6.36
CA SER A 433 -30.76 -26.06 -5.89
C SER A 433 -30.70 -27.11 -7.01
N LYS A 434 -30.74 -26.69 -8.28
CA LYS A 434 -30.53 -27.58 -9.43
C LYS A 434 -29.04 -27.75 -9.70
N LYS A 435 -28.57 -28.99 -9.55
CA LYS A 435 -27.21 -29.39 -9.95
C LYS A 435 -26.94 -29.02 -11.42
N ASN A 436 -25.74 -28.54 -11.70
CA ASN A 436 -25.26 -28.12 -13.02
C ASN A 436 -26.00 -26.91 -13.63
N SER A 437 -26.83 -26.20 -12.86
CA SER A 437 -27.31 -24.90 -13.31
C SER A 437 -26.16 -23.92 -13.38
N GLN A 438 -26.07 -23.19 -14.50
CA GLN A 438 -25.00 -22.25 -14.77
C GLN A 438 -25.49 -20.81 -14.75
N TYR A 439 -24.66 -19.94 -14.18
CA TYR A 439 -24.82 -18.50 -14.22
C TYR A 439 -23.58 -17.88 -14.86
N GLU A 440 -23.78 -17.01 -15.84
CA GLU A 440 -22.75 -16.06 -16.26
C GLU A 440 -22.63 -15.00 -15.16
N VAL A 441 -21.41 -14.78 -14.68
CA VAL A 441 -21.14 -13.90 -13.56
C VAL A 441 -20.11 -12.85 -13.97
N LYS A 442 -20.41 -11.58 -13.73
CA LYS A 442 -19.43 -10.48 -13.75
C LYS A 442 -19.27 -9.98 -12.32
N MET A 443 -18.06 -10.05 -11.77
CA MET A 443 -17.73 -9.55 -10.43
C MET A 443 -16.85 -8.32 -10.57
N GLU A 444 -17.07 -7.31 -9.74
CA GLU A 444 -16.27 -6.09 -9.69
C GLU A 444 -16.00 -5.69 -8.23
N LEU A 445 -14.77 -5.29 -7.94
CA LEU A 445 -14.41 -4.57 -6.73
C LEU A 445 -14.17 -3.11 -7.09
N LYS A 446 -14.81 -2.18 -6.37
CA LYS A 446 -14.73 -0.75 -6.65
C LYS A 446 -14.32 0.07 -5.43
N ARG A 447 -13.71 1.22 -5.68
CA ARG A 447 -13.46 2.30 -4.72
C ARG A 447 -14.08 3.59 -5.25
N GLY A 448 -15.18 4.03 -4.64
CA GLY A 448 -16.04 5.05 -5.26
C GLY A 448 -16.56 4.56 -6.62
N ASP A 449 -16.35 5.37 -7.67
CA ASP A 449 -16.71 5.02 -9.05
C ASP A 449 -15.60 4.27 -9.81
N GLU A 450 -14.39 4.18 -9.23
CA GLU A 450 -13.24 3.50 -9.84
C GLU A 450 -13.39 1.97 -9.67
N VAL A 451 -13.35 1.25 -10.78
CA VAL A 451 -13.28 -0.23 -10.78
C VAL A 451 -11.83 -0.64 -10.59
N LEU A 452 -11.52 -1.24 -9.44
CA LEU A 452 -10.18 -1.72 -9.12
C LEU A 452 -9.87 -3.04 -9.85
N GLU A 453 -10.86 -3.92 -9.94
CA GLU A 453 -10.75 -5.21 -10.65
C GLU A 453 -12.12 -5.69 -11.13
N SER A 454 -12.15 -6.40 -12.25
CA SER A 454 -13.36 -6.94 -12.87
C SER A 454 -13.10 -8.28 -13.51
N GLN A 455 -13.81 -9.32 -13.07
CA GLN A 455 -13.70 -10.67 -13.64
C GLN A 455 -15.05 -11.18 -14.17
N LYS A 456 -15.01 -11.81 -15.35
CA LYS A 456 -16.15 -12.57 -15.90
C LYS A 456 -15.86 -14.06 -15.81
N THR A 457 -16.81 -14.83 -15.29
CA THR A 457 -16.68 -16.27 -15.10
C THR A 457 -18.05 -16.96 -15.14
N ILE A 458 -18.06 -18.28 -14.98
CA ILE A 458 -19.27 -19.09 -14.91
C ILE A 458 -19.36 -19.73 -13.53
N LEU A 459 -20.46 -19.50 -12.82
CA LEU A 459 -20.79 -20.25 -11.62
C LEU A 459 -21.55 -21.51 -12.03
N SER A 460 -21.01 -22.68 -11.68
CA SER A 460 -21.67 -23.98 -11.86
C SER A 460 -22.23 -24.48 -10.53
N SER A 461 -23.55 -24.57 -10.43
CA SER A 461 -24.25 -24.90 -9.19
C SER A 461 -24.03 -26.36 -8.77
N THR A 462 -23.72 -26.56 -7.50
CA THR A 462 -23.55 -27.90 -6.89
C THR A 462 -24.87 -28.53 -6.45
N GLY A 463 -25.96 -27.77 -6.47
CA GLY A 463 -27.25 -28.14 -5.88
C GLY A 463 -27.31 -27.92 -4.36
N SER A 464 -26.22 -27.48 -3.75
CA SER A 464 -26.12 -27.13 -2.33
C SER A 464 -26.37 -25.63 -2.11
N SER A 465 -26.83 -25.28 -0.92
CA SER A 465 -26.92 -23.90 -0.43
C SER A 465 -25.56 -23.32 -0.04
N GLU A 466 -24.48 -24.10 -0.06
CA GLU A 466 -23.13 -23.60 0.21
C GLU A 466 -22.64 -22.61 -0.87
N PRO A 467 -22.03 -21.47 -0.48
CA PRO A 467 -21.43 -20.53 -1.41
C PRO A 467 -20.32 -21.16 -2.26
N ILE A 468 -20.31 -20.85 -3.55
CA ILE A 468 -19.26 -21.25 -4.49
C ILE A 468 -18.30 -20.07 -4.64
N LEU A 469 -17.04 -20.26 -4.26
CA LEU A 469 -15.99 -19.26 -4.40
C LEU A 469 -15.63 -19.06 -5.87
N LEU A 470 -15.60 -17.80 -6.29
CA LEU A 470 -15.12 -17.33 -7.56
C LEU A 470 -14.04 -16.28 -7.31
N TYR A 471 -12.96 -16.36 -8.07
CA TYR A 471 -11.77 -15.54 -7.87
C TYR A 471 -11.65 -14.42 -8.91
N PHE A 472 -11.02 -13.33 -8.52
CA PHE A 472 -10.38 -12.40 -9.46
C PHE A 472 -9.12 -13.06 -10.05
N ASN A 473 -8.58 -12.50 -11.14
CA ASN A 473 -7.32 -13.03 -11.70
C ASN A 473 -6.14 -12.78 -10.76
N HIS A 474 -6.15 -11.64 -10.06
CA HIS A 474 -5.16 -11.27 -9.05
C HIS A 474 -5.88 -10.76 -7.79
N PRO A 475 -5.37 -11.06 -6.59
CA PRO A 475 -5.88 -10.45 -5.37
C PRO A 475 -5.75 -8.92 -5.39
N VAL A 476 -6.76 -8.23 -4.86
CA VAL A 476 -6.82 -6.77 -4.90
C VAL A 476 -6.59 -6.21 -3.50
N GLN A 477 -5.58 -5.35 -3.36
CA GLN A 477 -5.29 -4.65 -2.11
C GLN A 477 -6.44 -3.73 -1.72
N VAL A 478 -6.87 -3.84 -0.46
CA VAL A 478 -7.89 -3.01 0.16
C VAL A 478 -7.27 -2.33 1.38
N GLU A 479 -7.33 -1.00 1.39
CA GLU A 479 -6.83 -0.18 2.49
C GLU A 479 -7.82 -0.12 3.67
N PRO A 480 -7.30 -0.01 4.91
CA PRO A 480 -8.15 0.14 6.08
C PRO A 480 -8.93 1.45 6.03
N GLU A 481 -10.15 1.43 6.56
CA GLU A 481 -11.05 2.59 6.65
C GLU A 481 -11.42 3.23 5.30
N VAL A 482 -11.14 2.56 4.19
CA VAL A 482 -11.55 2.97 2.84
C VAL A 482 -12.77 2.18 2.41
N ARG A 483 -13.83 2.91 2.02
CA ARG A 483 -15.07 2.28 1.58
C ARG A 483 -14.88 1.65 0.20
N HIS A 484 -15.06 0.34 0.15
CA HIS A 484 -15.07 -0.43 -1.08
C HIS A 484 -16.48 -0.94 -1.38
N THR A 485 -16.75 -1.24 -2.64
CA THR A 485 -18.03 -1.80 -3.09
C THR A 485 -17.77 -3.13 -3.81
N ALA A 486 -18.29 -4.22 -3.25
CA ALA A 486 -18.36 -5.51 -3.93
C ALA A 486 -19.62 -5.55 -4.79
N SER A 487 -19.46 -5.79 -6.09
CA SER A 487 -20.58 -5.82 -7.03
C SER A 487 -20.55 -7.08 -7.88
N VAL A 488 -21.71 -7.68 -8.11
CA VAL A 488 -21.87 -8.88 -8.91
C VAL A 488 -23.09 -8.74 -9.80
N ILE A 489 -22.93 -9.08 -11.08
CA ILE A 489 -24.03 -9.24 -12.02
C ILE A 489 -24.09 -10.71 -12.41
N MET A 490 -25.21 -11.35 -12.10
CA MET A 490 -25.47 -12.73 -12.49
C MET A 490 -26.54 -12.80 -13.58
N GLU A 491 -26.38 -13.74 -14.50
CA GLU A 491 -27.36 -14.10 -15.52
C GLU A 491 -27.49 -15.61 -15.63
N GLY A 492 -28.68 -16.15 -15.39
CA GLY A 492 -28.93 -17.58 -15.46
C GLY A 492 -30.42 -17.90 -15.55
N ARG A 493 -30.74 -19.14 -15.93
CA ARG A 493 -32.12 -19.56 -16.18
C ARG A 493 -32.86 -19.95 -14.91
N ASP A 494 -32.15 -20.55 -13.96
CA ASP A 494 -32.72 -21.08 -12.74
C ASP A 494 -32.64 -20.08 -11.59
N LEU A 495 -33.38 -20.37 -10.52
CA LEU A 495 -33.38 -19.56 -9.33
C LEU A 495 -32.23 -19.98 -8.40
N SER A 496 -31.62 -19.03 -7.72
CA SER A 496 -30.55 -19.28 -6.74
C SER A 496 -31.07 -19.29 -5.31
N PHE A 497 -30.28 -19.87 -4.40
CA PHE A 497 -30.38 -19.52 -2.99
C PHE A 497 -29.98 -18.05 -2.77
N PHE A 498 -30.34 -17.52 -1.61
CA PHE A 498 -29.90 -16.23 -1.13
C PHE A 498 -29.77 -16.27 0.39
N GLY A 499 -28.90 -15.42 0.94
CA GLY A 499 -28.64 -15.37 2.37
C GLY A 499 -29.63 -14.47 3.11
N GLN A 500 -29.82 -14.75 4.39
CA GLN A 500 -30.62 -13.96 5.31
C GLN A 500 -29.85 -13.73 6.61
N GLU A 501 -30.43 -12.92 7.51
CA GLU A 501 -29.86 -12.62 8.82
C GLU A 501 -28.44 -12.06 8.71
N GLY A 502 -28.27 -11.16 7.75
CA GLY A 502 -26.96 -10.59 7.45
C GLY A 502 -26.48 -9.61 8.50
N MET A 503 -25.17 -9.65 8.74
CA MET A 503 -24.50 -8.92 9.81
C MET A 503 -23.93 -7.60 9.29
N THR A 504 -24.08 -6.54 10.09
CA THR A 504 -23.45 -5.22 9.83
C THR A 504 -21.96 -5.23 10.14
N GLU A 505 -21.52 -6.10 11.04
CA GLU A 505 -20.14 -6.25 11.47
C GLU A 505 -19.79 -7.74 11.53
N VAL A 506 -18.63 -8.11 10.99
CA VAL A 506 -18.13 -9.49 11.01
C VAL A 506 -16.66 -9.48 11.37
N THR A 507 -16.30 -10.14 12.47
CA THR A 507 -14.91 -10.35 12.89
C THR A 507 -14.43 -11.70 12.38
N VAL A 508 -13.34 -11.71 11.62
CA VAL A 508 -12.65 -12.92 11.15
C VAL A 508 -11.39 -13.11 11.98
N ILE A 509 -11.22 -14.28 12.60
CA ILE A 509 -10.04 -14.62 13.39
C ILE A 509 -8.95 -15.15 12.45
N ILE A 510 -7.75 -14.58 12.53
CA ILE A 510 -6.54 -15.07 11.86
C ILE A 510 -5.78 -15.95 12.85
N GLU A 511 -5.80 -17.26 12.61
CA GLU A 511 -5.00 -18.19 13.39
C GLU A 511 -3.52 -18.08 12.98
N LYS A 512 -2.65 -17.71 13.92
CA LYS A 512 -1.21 -17.74 13.68
C LYS A 512 -0.71 -19.19 13.76
N GLU A 513 0.04 -19.64 12.76
CA GLU A 513 0.56 -21.01 12.70
C GLU A 513 1.67 -21.31 13.73
N GLN A 514 2.19 -20.30 14.45
CA GLN A 514 3.27 -20.49 15.42
C GLN A 514 2.85 -20.20 16.86
N LYS A 515 3.06 -21.20 17.73
CA LYS A 515 2.90 -21.16 19.19
C LYS A 515 4.04 -20.38 19.86
N SER A 516 4.14 -19.07 19.64
CA SER A 516 4.92 -18.21 20.54
C SER A 516 4.04 -17.74 21.69
N ASP A 517 4.62 -17.59 22.89
CA ASP A 517 3.93 -17.42 24.17
C ASP A 517 3.16 -16.09 24.36
N GLU A 518 3.01 -15.28 23.30
CA GLU A 518 2.24 -14.03 23.27
C GLU A 518 1.07 -14.17 22.28
N ASN A 519 0.09 -15.02 22.65
CA ASN A 519 -1.04 -15.43 21.80
C ASN A 519 -2.24 -14.48 21.92
N GLU A 520 -2.19 -13.34 21.22
CA GLU A 520 -3.43 -12.75 20.70
C GLU A 520 -3.52 -13.09 19.21
N ASN A 521 -4.56 -13.87 18.85
CA ASN A 521 -4.93 -14.07 17.46
C ASN A 521 -5.19 -12.69 16.86
N SER A 522 -4.64 -12.42 15.67
CA SER A 522 -5.03 -11.22 14.95
C SER A 522 -6.46 -11.39 14.44
N THR A 523 -7.19 -10.30 14.28
CA THR A 523 -8.55 -10.33 13.73
C THR A 523 -8.70 -9.29 12.65
N VAL A 524 -9.57 -9.53 11.67
CA VAL A 524 -9.98 -8.51 10.69
C VAL A 524 -11.46 -8.26 10.87
N ASN A 525 -11.83 -7.00 11.09
CA ASN A 525 -13.21 -6.58 11.24
C ASN A 525 -13.73 -6.01 9.93
N PHE A 526 -14.84 -6.57 9.44
CA PHE A 526 -15.56 -6.08 8.28
C PHE A 526 -16.81 -5.34 8.72
N TYR A 527 -17.04 -4.15 8.15
CA TYR A 527 -18.25 -3.36 8.39
C TYR A 527 -19.05 -3.21 7.09
N PHE A 528 -20.29 -3.69 7.06
CA PHE A 528 -21.13 -3.72 5.87
C PHE A 528 -22.19 -2.63 5.87
N THR A 529 -22.32 -1.95 4.74
CA THR A 529 -23.34 -0.92 4.50
C THR A 529 -24.05 -1.13 3.16
N PRO A 530 -25.32 -0.70 3.01
CA PRO A 530 -26.04 -0.84 1.75
C PRO A 530 -25.34 -0.08 0.62
N SER A 531 -25.31 -0.67 -0.57
CA SER A 531 -24.82 0.00 -1.78
C SER A 531 -25.96 0.59 -2.60
N ALA A 532 -25.81 1.83 -3.06
CA ALA A 532 -26.75 2.46 -4.00
C ALA A 532 -26.78 1.76 -5.38
N ASP A 533 -25.74 1.00 -5.72
CA ASP A 533 -25.64 0.24 -6.97
C ASP A 533 -26.50 -1.04 -6.98
N SER A 534 -27.00 -1.47 -5.82
CA SER A 534 -27.80 -2.70 -5.71
C SER A 534 -29.19 -2.52 -6.31
N LYS A 535 -29.57 -3.41 -7.23
CA LYS A 535 -30.80 -3.30 -8.04
C LYS A 535 -31.75 -4.50 -7.92
N ASN A 536 -31.45 -5.45 -7.05
CA ASN A 536 -32.24 -6.69 -6.91
C ASN A 536 -32.54 -7.10 -5.46
N GLY A 537 -32.19 -6.25 -4.49
CA GLY A 537 -32.48 -6.48 -3.07
C GLY A 537 -31.28 -6.94 -2.25
N THR A 538 -30.10 -7.14 -2.86
CA THR A 538 -28.89 -7.41 -2.07
C THR A 538 -28.57 -6.22 -1.18
N GLY A 539 -28.43 -6.47 0.11
CA GLY A 539 -28.09 -5.47 1.10
C GLY A 539 -27.42 -6.11 2.30
N VAL A 540 -27.46 -5.40 3.43
CA VAL A 540 -26.84 -5.90 4.66
C VAL A 540 -27.59 -7.12 5.18
N GLN A 541 -28.93 -7.07 5.23
CA GLN A 541 -29.77 -8.09 5.88
C GLN A 541 -29.96 -9.39 5.06
N GLY A 542 -29.78 -9.34 3.75
CA GLY A 542 -29.99 -10.51 2.90
C GLY A 542 -29.56 -10.29 1.45
N GLY A 543 -29.40 -11.39 0.72
CA GLY A 543 -29.13 -11.41 -0.71
C GLY A 543 -27.94 -12.24 -1.14
N GLN A 544 -27.20 -11.75 -2.13
CA GLN A 544 -25.95 -12.36 -2.60
C GLN A 544 -24.71 -11.76 -1.95
N ILE A 545 -23.56 -12.28 -2.39
CA ILE A 545 -22.24 -12.02 -1.84
C ILE A 545 -22.22 -12.47 -0.37
N PRO A 546 -22.52 -13.76 -0.09
CA PRO A 546 -22.40 -14.34 1.25
C PRO A 546 -20.97 -14.32 1.77
N VAL A 547 -19.97 -14.43 0.89
CA VAL A 547 -18.57 -14.55 1.29
C VAL A 547 -17.72 -13.53 0.55
N ILE A 548 -16.87 -12.84 1.31
CA ILE A 548 -15.71 -12.14 0.78
C ILE A 548 -14.48 -12.96 1.15
N ALA A 549 -13.77 -13.47 0.14
CA ALA A 549 -12.57 -14.29 0.33
C ALA A 549 -11.32 -13.41 0.20
N PHE A 550 -10.37 -13.54 1.12
CA PHE A 550 -9.24 -12.62 1.23
C PHE A 550 -8.00 -13.25 1.86
N TYR A 551 -6.85 -12.60 1.67
CA TYR A 551 -5.62 -12.84 2.39
C TYR A 551 -5.35 -11.66 3.33
N ALA A 552 -4.94 -11.93 4.57
CA ALA A 552 -4.50 -10.94 5.55
C ALA A 552 -3.02 -11.10 5.83
#